data_AF-A0A7K3KYV1-F1
#
_entry.id   AF-A0A7K3KYV1-F1
#
_cell.length_a   1.000
_cell.length_b   1.000
_cell.length_c   1.000
_cell.angle_alpha   90.00
_cell.angle_beta   90.00
_cell.angle_gamma   90.00
#
_symmetry.space_group_name_H-M   'P 1'
#
loop_
_entity.id
_entity.type
_entity.pdbx_description
1 polymer ?
#
loop_
_entity_poly.entity_id
_entity_poly.type
_entity_poly.pdbx_seq_one_letter_code
_entity_poly.pdbx_strand_id
1 'polypeptide(L)'
;MPRAAGDPPTAAGSAATSSTGGCSTWRRRGAGSRRGGRALLPQAGALRGGLIMVCDKPQNPERREVMAKKVLVVHGSPRVNGNSAQLADAFTRGAEDAGHEVTRIEVGRADIRGCLACEYCFSHEGACCQQDAMQEFYPLLREADVIVWATPLYCYNYPAQLRAFQDRMFCGIAKPFGVKQTGLLLCFEDKDETRAEPLLDVYRVNTAYCGQESIGEVVVKAVYEVGAIAGNPGLQEAYDLGASLA
;
A
#
# COMPACT_ATOMS: atom_id res chain seq x y z
N MET A 1 -15.17 -11.12 -54.83
CA MET A 1 -16.30 -11.67 -54.04
C MET A 1 -15.98 -11.52 -52.57
N PRO A 2 -16.63 -10.60 -51.83
CA PRO A 2 -16.41 -10.46 -50.41
C PRO A 2 -17.30 -11.46 -49.65
N ARG A 3 -16.72 -12.20 -48.68
CA ARG A 3 -17.47 -13.03 -47.75
C ARG A 3 -17.95 -12.16 -46.58
N ALA A 4 -19.25 -12.25 -46.32
CA ALA A 4 -20.00 -11.48 -45.35
C ALA A 4 -19.57 -11.75 -43.90
N ALA A 5 -19.57 -10.68 -43.10
CA ALA A 5 -19.59 -10.71 -41.65
C ALA A 5 -20.92 -11.33 -41.18
N GLY A 6 -20.85 -12.24 -40.21
CA GLY A 6 -22.02 -12.76 -39.50
C GLY A 6 -22.23 -11.98 -38.21
N ASP A 7 -23.43 -11.43 -38.04
CA ASP A 7 -23.87 -10.78 -36.80
C ASP A 7 -24.12 -11.83 -35.68
N PRO A 8 -23.82 -11.52 -34.41
CA PRO A 8 -24.23 -12.35 -33.28
C PRO A 8 -25.70 -12.09 -32.88
N PRO A 9 -26.40 -13.10 -32.34
CA PRO A 9 -27.83 -12.99 -32.04
C PRO A 9 -28.11 -12.14 -30.79
N THR A 10 -29.21 -11.38 -30.89
CA THR A 10 -29.81 -10.54 -29.86
C THR A 10 -30.47 -11.38 -28.75
N ALA A 11 -30.13 -11.10 -27.50
CA ALA A 11 -30.85 -11.61 -26.33
C ALA A 11 -31.73 -10.49 -25.74
N ALA A 12 -33.04 -10.73 -25.78
CA ALA A 12 -34.07 -9.92 -25.13
C ALA A 12 -34.03 -10.12 -23.59
N GLY A 13 -34.39 -9.07 -22.87
CA GLY A 13 -34.15 -8.95 -21.43
C GLY A 13 -35.15 -9.62 -20.50
N SER A 14 -34.83 -9.50 -19.20
CA SER A 14 -35.79 -9.58 -18.10
C SER A 14 -35.34 -8.61 -17.00
N ALA A 15 -36.26 -7.75 -16.58
CA ALA A 15 -36.07 -6.75 -15.54
C ALA A 15 -36.45 -7.26 -14.14
N ALA A 16 -35.95 -6.52 -13.14
CA ALA A 16 -36.34 -6.45 -11.72
C ALA A 16 -35.83 -7.60 -10.83
N THR A 17 -35.36 -7.38 -9.59
CA THR A 17 -35.70 -6.37 -8.59
C THR A 17 -34.51 -6.05 -7.67
N SER A 18 -34.37 -4.77 -7.32
CA SER A 18 -33.56 -4.24 -6.23
C SER A 18 -34.05 -4.73 -4.86
N SER A 19 -33.16 -5.23 -4.02
CA SER A 19 -33.38 -5.25 -2.57
C SER A 19 -32.26 -4.46 -1.88
N THR A 20 -32.69 -3.43 -1.18
CA THR A 20 -31.87 -2.49 -0.41
C THR A 20 -31.36 -3.17 0.85
N GLY A 21 -30.07 -3.51 0.89
CA GLY A 21 -29.34 -3.90 2.10
C GLY A 21 -29.02 -2.67 2.95
N GLY A 22 -29.41 -2.72 4.23
CA GLY A 22 -29.45 -1.59 5.15
C GLY A 22 -28.10 -0.97 5.49
N CYS A 23 -28.07 0.36 5.44
CA CYS A 23 -27.07 1.20 6.08
C CYS A 23 -27.71 1.82 7.33
N SER A 24 -27.53 1.19 8.50
CA SER A 24 -27.88 1.80 9.79
C SER A 24 -26.63 2.09 10.61
N THR A 25 -26.12 3.29 10.38
CA THR A 25 -25.73 4.27 11.40
C THR A 25 -24.90 3.79 12.60
N TRP A 26 -23.60 4.06 12.48
CA TRP A 26 -22.66 4.29 13.58
C TRP A 26 -23.22 5.28 14.62
N ARG A 27 -23.34 4.87 15.88
CA ARG A 27 -23.54 5.79 17.02
C ARG A 27 -22.25 5.93 17.82
N ARG A 28 -21.73 7.16 17.84
CA ARG A 28 -20.64 7.62 18.70
C ARG A 28 -21.02 7.51 20.18
N ARG A 29 -20.09 7.02 21.00
CA ARG A 29 -20.11 7.17 22.46
C ARG A 29 -19.60 8.56 22.86
N GLY A 30 -20.23 9.13 23.88
CA GLY A 30 -19.55 9.97 24.88
C GLY A 30 -19.98 11.43 24.96
N ALA A 31 -20.72 11.77 26.02
CA ALA A 31 -20.54 12.99 26.81
C ALA A 31 -21.38 12.90 28.09
N GLY A 32 -20.84 12.25 29.12
CA GLY A 32 -21.37 12.33 30.48
C GLY A 32 -20.75 13.53 31.18
N SER A 33 -21.54 14.56 31.45
CA SER A 33 -21.15 15.69 32.30
C SER A 33 -21.32 15.30 33.77
N ARG A 34 -20.28 15.54 34.59
CA ARG A 34 -20.46 15.68 36.03
C ARG A 34 -19.76 16.94 36.51
N ARG A 35 -20.57 17.84 37.06
CA ARG A 35 -20.20 19.01 37.83
C ARG A 35 -19.84 18.58 39.26
N GLY A 36 -19.02 19.41 39.91
CA GLY A 36 -19.14 19.71 41.34
C GLY A 36 -18.06 19.11 42.22
N GLY A 37 -17.36 19.99 42.95
CA GLY A 37 -16.47 19.57 44.04
C GLY A 37 -15.35 20.56 44.32
N ARG A 38 -15.69 21.73 44.87
CA ARG A 38 -14.74 22.67 45.47
C ARG A 38 -14.61 22.27 46.95
N ALA A 39 -13.39 22.10 47.46
CA ALA A 39 -12.91 22.74 48.70
C ALA A 39 -11.81 21.94 49.46
N LEU A 40 -10.97 22.75 50.11
CA LEU A 40 -10.20 22.52 51.35
C LEU A 40 -8.79 21.91 51.24
N LEU A 41 -7.83 22.82 51.25
CA LEU A 41 -6.47 22.63 51.78
C LEU A 41 -6.51 22.46 53.31
N PRO A 42 -5.67 21.59 53.89
CA PRO A 42 -5.18 21.78 55.24
C PRO A 42 -3.66 22.01 55.29
N GLN A 43 -3.35 23.07 56.03
CA GLN A 43 -2.17 23.46 56.81
C GLN A 43 -1.01 22.45 56.95
N ALA A 44 0.20 22.98 56.84
CA ALA A 44 1.47 22.33 57.12
C ALA A 44 1.67 22.05 58.63
N GLY A 45 2.14 20.84 58.94
CA GLY A 45 2.69 20.45 60.23
C GLY A 45 4.03 19.76 60.00
N ALA A 46 5.09 20.30 60.62
CA ALA A 46 6.42 19.72 60.60
C ALA A 46 6.48 18.43 61.42
N LEU A 47 7.31 17.47 61.00
CA LEU A 47 8.48 16.96 61.75
C LEU A 47 9.00 15.62 61.18
N ARG A 48 10.33 15.61 60.96
CA ARG A 48 11.29 14.52 61.21
C ARG A 48 11.09 13.17 60.51
N GLY A 49 12.09 12.82 59.70
CA GLY A 49 12.37 11.44 59.32
C GLY A 49 13.04 11.40 57.97
N GLY A 50 14.36 11.26 57.95
CA GLY A 50 15.11 11.03 56.73
C GLY A 50 14.64 9.75 56.06
N LEU A 51 14.12 9.90 54.84
CA LEU A 51 14.17 8.89 53.81
C LEU A 51 14.48 9.67 52.53
N ILE A 52 15.67 9.49 51.98
CA ILE A 52 15.96 9.94 50.63
C ILE A 52 15.01 9.13 49.75
N MET A 53 13.89 9.73 49.36
CA MET A 53 13.08 9.22 48.27
C MET A 53 13.95 9.42 47.03
N VAL A 54 14.78 8.43 46.72
CA VAL A 54 15.35 8.31 45.39
C VAL A 54 14.13 8.19 44.49
N CYS A 55 13.84 9.27 43.77
CA CYS A 55 12.96 9.21 42.63
C CYS A 55 13.66 8.24 41.68
N ASP A 56 13.31 6.96 41.77
CA ASP A 56 13.59 6.00 40.72
C ASP A 56 12.85 6.54 39.49
N LYS A 57 13.58 7.32 38.70
CA LYS A 57 13.17 7.67 37.36
C LYS A 57 12.82 6.33 36.70
N PRO A 58 11.59 6.14 36.19
CA PRO A 58 11.28 4.95 35.43
C PRO A 58 12.33 4.84 34.33
N GLN A 59 13.07 3.74 34.37
CA GLN A 59 14.12 3.45 33.43
C GLN A 59 13.48 3.27 32.06
N ASN A 60 13.84 4.20 31.17
CA ASN A 60 13.77 4.10 29.72
C ASN A 60 12.35 4.07 29.12
N PRO A 61 11.94 5.07 28.31
CA PRO A 61 10.75 4.91 27.48
C PRO A 61 11.02 3.75 26.53
N GLU A 62 10.07 2.83 26.47
CA GLU A 62 10.12 1.61 25.69
C GLU A 62 10.72 1.89 24.30
N ARG A 63 11.90 1.34 24.04
CA ARG A 63 12.33 1.12 22.65
C ARG A 63 11.28 0.16 22.11
N ARG A 64 10.33 0.68 21.31
CA ARG A 64 9.43 -0.16 20.53
C ARG A 64 10.33 -1.11 19.75
N GLU A 65 10.32 -2.37 20.14
CA GLU A 65 11.07 -3.42 19.46
C GLU A 65 10.45 -3.50 18.05
N VAL A 66 11.14 -2.91 17.08
CA VAL A 66 10.68 -2.89 15.69
C VAL A 66 10.82 -4.33 15.20
N MET A 67 9.72 -5.06 15.16
CA MET A 67 9.68 -6.37 14.53
C MET A 67 10.04 -6.18 13.06
N ALA A 68 11.09 -6.84 12.59
CA ALA A 68 11.50 -6.78 11.20
C ALA A 68 10.34 -7.22 10.30
N LYS A 69 9.89 -6.32 9.42
CA LYS A 69 8.82 -6.58 8.45
C LYS A 69 9.43 -7.10 7.15
N LYS A 70 8.66 -7.92 6.44
CA LYS A 70 8.96 -8.28 5.05
C LYS A 70 8.30 -7.29 4.10
N VAL A 71 9.11 -6.49 3.42
CA VAL A 71 8.67 -5.45 2.49
C VAL A 71 8.91 -5.91 1.06
N LEU A 72 7.85 -5.96 0.26
CA LEU A 72 7.92 -6.27 -1.17
C LEU A 72 7.78 -4.99 -1.99
N VAL A 73 8.87 -4.53 -2.59
CA VAL A 73 8.87 -3.40 -3.52
C VAL A 73 8.60 -3.92 -4.93
N VAL A 74 7.45 -3.56 -5.50
CA VAL A 74 7.03 -3.97 -6.85
C VAL A 74 7.30 -2.83 -7.83
N HIS A 75 8.36 -2.99 -8.64
CA HIS A 75 8.75 -1.98 -9.61
C HIS A 75 8.10 -2.21 -10.98
N GLY A 76 7.30 -1.24 -11.43
CA GLY A 76 6.46 -1.35 -12.62
C GLY A 76 7.08 -0.82 -13.92
N SER A 77 8.22 -0.11 -13.88
CA SER A 77 8.79 0.46 -15.11
C SER A 77 9.66 -0.56 -15.87
N PRO A 78 9.55 -0.64 -17.21
CA PRO A 78 10.53 -1.36 -18.02
C PRO A 78 11.84 -0.58 -18.20
N ARG A 79 11.95 0.68 -17.76
CA ARG A 79 13.18 1.48 -17.94
C ARG A 79 14.22 1.08 -16.89
N VAL A 80 15.38 0.60 -17.34
CA VAL A 80 16.53 0.34 -16.44
C VAL A 80 16.99 1.68 -15.85
N ASN A 81 17.20 1.72 -14.53
CA ASN A 81 17.67 2.90 -13.79
C ASN A 81 16.78 4.15 -13.97
N GLY A 82 15.51 3.96 -14.33
CA GLY A 82 14.54 5.05 -14.50
C GLY A 82 14.22 5.79 -13.20
N ASN A 83 13.42 6.85 -13.29
CA ASN A 83 13.10 7.70 -12.14
C ASN A 83 12.36 6.93 -11.02
N SER A 84 11.40 6.06 -11.38
CA SER A 84 10.70 5.19 -10.41
C SER A 84 11.61 4.14 -9.78
N ALA A 85 12.65 3.69 -10.49
CA ALA A 85 13.64 2.77 -9.94
C ALA A 85 14.47 3.46 -8.86
N GLN A 86 14.84 4.72 -9.06
CA GLN A 86 15.57 5.52 -8.07
C GLN A 86 14.72 5.85 -6.84
N LEU A 87 13.41 6.07 -7.00
CA LEU A 87 12.48 6.15 -5.86
C LEU A 87 12.45 4.83 -5.08
N ALA A 88 12.35 3.69 -5.79
CA ALA A 88 12.38 2.38 -5.17
C ALA A 88 13.69 2.14 -4.40
N ASP A 89 14.84 2.54 -4.96
CA ASP A 89 16.14 2.42 -4.32
C ASP A 89 16.24 3.27 -3.05
N ALA A 90 15.75 4.52 -3.10
CA ALA A 90 15.74 5.41 -1.94
C ALA A 90 14.86 4.86 -0.80
N PHE A 91 13.64 4.41 -1.14
CA PHE A 91 12.75 3.77 -0.19
C PHE A 91 13.34 2.48 0.41
N THR A 92 13.93 1.63 -0.44
CA THR A 92 14.55 0.36 -0.01
C THR A 92 15.63 0.62 1.01
N ARG A 93 16.53 1.58 0.73
CA ARG A 93 17.57 2.00 1.68
C ARG A 93 16.99 2.47 3.01
N GLY A 94 15.95 3.31 2.99
CA GLY A 94 15.31 3.79 4.21
C GLY A 94 14.72 2.66 5.05
N ALA A 95 14.04 1.71 4.42
CA ALA A 95 13.46 0.55 5.09
C ALA A 95 14.51 -0.42 5.64
N GLU A 96 15.60 -0.68 4.89
CA GLU A 96 16.74 -1.49 5.35
C GLU A 96 17.46 -0.83 6.52
N ASP A 97 17.69 0.49 6.47
CA ASP A 97 18.31 1.26 7.56
C ASP A 97 17.44 1.26 8.83
N ALA A 98 16.11 1.09 8.70
CA ALA A 98 15.18 0.87 9.81
C ALA A 98 15.14 -0.59 10.33
N GLY A 99 15.89 -1.50 9.72
CA GLY A 99 16.02 -2.90 10.14
C GLY A 99 14.97 -3.84 9.55
N HIS A 100 14.35 -3.48 8.43
CA HIS A 100 13.40 -4.34 7.72
C HIS A 100 14.06 -5.18 6.62
N GLU A 101 13.42 -6.29 6.26
CA GLU A 101 13.83 -7.12 5.13
C GLU A 101 13.11 -6.64 3.87
N VAL A 102 13.85 -6.20 2.86
CA VAL A 102 13.28 -5.69 1.61
C VAL A 102 13.61 -6.65 0.46
N THR A 103 12.57 -7.07 -0.26
CA THR A 103 12.71 -7.76 -1.55
C THR A 103 12.12 -6.87 -2.63
N ARG A 104 12.89 -6.62 -3.69
CA ARG A 104 12.43 -5.87 -4.86
C ARG A 104 12.22 -6.81 -6.05
N ILE A 105 11.07 -6.67 -6.74
CA ILE A 105 10.76 -7.41 -7.97
C ILE A 105 10.56 -6.46 -9.15
N GLU A 106 11.01 -6.88 -10.33
CA GLU A 106 10.98 -6.12 -11.57
C GLU A 106 9.82 -6.55 -12.47
N VAL A 107 8.62 -6.06 -12.17
CA VAL A 107 7.39 -6.42 -12.89
C VAL A 107 7.30 -5.79 -14.27
N GLY A 108 7.86 -4.59 -14.46
CA GLY A 108 7.80 -3.88 -15.74
C GLY A 108 8.40 -4.63 -16.94
N ARG A 109 9.24 -5.65 -16.70
CA ARG A 109 9.88 -6.49 -17.74
C ARG A 109 9.49 -7.96 -17.66
N ALA A 110 8.69 -8.35 -16.68
CA ALA A 110 8.32 -9.74 -16.46
C ALA A 110 7.30 -10.21 -17.51
N ASP A 111 7.38 -11.48 -17.90
CA ASP A 111 6.34 -12.12 -18.71
C ASP A 111 5.14 -12.45 -17.82
N ILE A 112 4.15 -11.56 -17.84
CA ILE A 112 2.91 -11.68 -17.08
C ILE A 112 1.75 -11.49 -18.04
N ARG A 113 0.93 -12.53 -18.17
CA ARG A 113 -0.33 -12.44 -18.90
C ARG A 113 -1.43 -11.89 -18.01
N GLY A 114 -2.45 -11.29 -18.64
CA GLY A 114 -3.66 -10.85 -17.95
C GLY A 114 -4.40 -11.99 -17.26
N CYS A 115 -5.23 -11.65 -16.28
CA CYS A 115 -6.12 -12.64 -15.65
C CYS A 115 -7.14 -13.15 -16.68
N LEU A 116 -7.33 -14.47 -16.76
CA LEU A 116 -8.29 -15.09 -17.67
C LEU A 116 -9.72 -15.18 -17.10
N ALA A 117 -9.93 -14.74 -15.85
CA ALA A 117 -11.19 -14.91 -15.12
C ALA A 117 -11.73 -16.36 -15.11
N CYS A 118 -10.83 -17.35 -15.21
CA CYS A 118 -11.20 -18.76 -15.30
C CYS A 118 -11.57 -19.41 -13.96
N GLU A 119 -11.42 -18.66 -12.85
CA GLU A 119 -11.72 -19.08 -11.47
C GLU A 119 -11.02 -20.36 -10.98
N TYR A 120 -10.05 -20.90 -11.73
CA TYR A 120 -9.28 -22.08 -11.35
C TYR A 120 -8.70 -21.96 -9.92
N CYS A 121 -8.22 -20.77 -9.55
CA CYS A 121 -7.65 -20.50 -8.23
C CYS A 121 -8.63 -20.71 -7.06
N PHE A 122 -9.94 -20.56 -7.26
CA PHE A 122 -10.94 -20.79 -6.21
C PHE A 122 -11.09 -22.26 -5.87
N SER A 123 -10.81 -23.15 -6.83
CA SER A 123 -10.86 -24.61 -6.61
C SER A 123 -9.49 -25.22 -6.28
N HIS A 124 -8.41 -24.42 -6.28
CA HIS A 124 -7.03 -24.88 -6.13
C HIS A 124 -6.23 -24.04 -5.15
N GLU A 125 -6.87 -23.63 -4.04
CA GLU A 125 -6.20 -22.96 -2.91
C GLU A 125 -5.34 -21.75 -3.33
N GLY A 126 -5.86 -20.94 -4.26
CA GLY A 126 -5.18 -19.74 -4.77
C GLY A 126 -4.06 -20.01 -5.78
N ALA A 127 -3.82 -21.25 -6.20
CA ALA A 127 -2.89 -21.56 -7.28
C ALA A 127 -3.47 -21.12 -8.63
N CYS A 128 -2.65 -20.53 -9.50
CA CYS A 128 -3.09 -20.20 -10.85
C CYS A 128 -2.63 -21.24 -11.87
N CYS A 129 -3.52 -21.58 -12.82
CA CYS A 129 -3.21 -22.45 -13.95
C CYS A 129 -2.23 -21.82 -14.96
N GLN A 130 -2.17 -20.48 -15.05
CA GLN A 130 -1.22 -19.77 -15.91
C GLN A 130 0.21 -19.88 -15.36
N GLN A 131 1.07 -20.62 -16.05
CA GLN A 131 2.50 -20.77 -15.73
C GLN A 131 3.31 -19.67 -16.45
N ASP A 132 3.53 -18.57 -15.75
CA ASP A 132 4.34 -17.42 -16.17
C ASP A 132 5.05 -16.82 -14.93
N ALA A 133 5.67 -15.64 -15.05
CA ALA A 133 6.50 -15.06 -13.99
C ALA A 133 5.76 -14.87 -12.65
N MET A 134 4.41 -14.81 -12.64
CA MET A 134 3.64 -14.73 -11.39
C MET A 134 3.90 -15.90 -10.44
N GLN A 135 4.30 -17.07 -10.94
CA GLN A 135 4.61 -18.23 -10.09
C GLN A 135 5.75 -17.94 -9.12
N GLU A 136 6.72 -17.13 -9.52
CA GLU A 136 7.84 -16.69 -8.67
C GLU A 136 7.42 -15.60 -7.69
N PHE A 137 6.43 -14.78 -8.04
CA PHE A 137 5.99 -13.66 -7.21
C PHE A 137 4.93 -14.03 -6.17
N TYR A 138 4.10 -15.06 -6.41
CA TYR A 138 3.07 -15.46 -5.46
C TYR A 138 3.60 -15.86 -4.07
N PRO A 139 4.73 -16.59 -3.92
CA PRO A 139 5.33 -16.84 -2.61
C PRO A 139 5.71 -15.54 -1.89
N LEU A 140 6.35 -14.60 -2.58
CA LEU A 140 6.74 -13.30 -2.02
C LEU A 140 5.53 -12.50 -1.53
N LEU A 141 4.44 -12.49 -2.31
CA LEU A 141 3.17 -11.86 -1.92
C LEU A 141 2.55 -12.50 -0.66
N ARG A 142 2.72 -13.80 -0.46
CA ARG A 142 2.18 -14.49 0.73
C ARG A 142 2.99 -14.20 1.99
N GLU A 143 4.28 -13.94 1.83
CA GLU A 143 5.19 -13.67 2.95
C GLU A 143 5.30 -12.18 3.31
N ALA A 144 4.98 -11.27 2.38
CA ALA A 144 5.12 -9.84 2.59
C ALA A 144 4.09 -9.30 3.60
N ASP A 145 4.56 -8.48 4.55
CA ASP A 145 3.73 -7.67 5.44
C ASP A 145 3.34 -6.34 4.77
N VAL A 146 4.24 -5.81 3.94
CA VAL A 146 4.13 -4.51 3.28
C VAL A 146 4.36 -4.67 1.78
N ILE A 147 3.52 -4.07 0.95
CA ILE A 147 3.75 -3.95 -0.49
C ILE A 147 3.97 -2.49 -0.88
N VAL A 148 4.94 -2.20 -1.73
CA VAL A 148 5.19 -0.83 -2.20
C VAL A 148 5.19 -0.80 -3.72
N TRP A 149 4.30 0.00 -4.29
CA TRP A 149 4.18 0.16 -5.73
C TRP A 149 5.12 1.25 -6.20
N ALA A 150 6.23 0.90 -6.84
CA ALA A 150 7.13 1.86 -7.46
C ALA A 150 6.85 1.92 -8.96
N THR A 151 6.19 2.99 -9.41
CA THR A 151 5.62 3.02 -10.76
C THR A 151 5.79 4.37 -11.44
N PRO A 152 6.02 4.39 -12.77
CA PRO A 152 5.76 5.57 -13.56
C PRO A 152 4.25 5.73 -13.82
N LEU A 153 3.82 6.92 -14.22
CA LEU A 153 2.48 7.15 -14.76
C LEU A 153 2.48 6.98 -16.28
N TYR A 154 1.87 5.91 -16.80
CA TYR A 154 1.74 5.67 -18.25
C TYR A 154 0.30 5.85 -18.67
N CYS A 155 0.05 6.80 -19.59
CA CYS A 155 -1.30 7.13 -20.06
C CYS A 155 -2.27 7.38 -18.90
N TYR A 156 -1.82 8.10 -17.86
CA TYR A 156 -2.59 8.43 -16.66
C TYR A 156 -3.02 7.22 -15.81
N ASN A 157 -2.31 6.10 -15.93
CA ASN A 157 -2.55 4.89 -15.14
C ASN A 157 -1.25 4.08 -14.92
N TYR A 158 -1.37 2.94 -14.25
CA TYR A 158 -0.27 1.98 -14.08
C TYR A 158 0.20 1.42 -15.44
N PRO A 159 1.50 1.07 -15.57
CA PRO A 159 2.00 0.30 -16.70
C PRO A 159 1.23 -1.02 -16.87
N ALA A 160 1.07 -1.46 -18.13
CA ALA A 160 0.26 -2.64 -18.46
C ALA A 160 0.71 -3.91 -17.71
N GLN A 161 2.02 -4.15 -17.61
CA GLN A 161 2.59 -5.30 -16.89
C GLN A 161 2.27 -5.24 -15.40
N LEU A 162 2.37 -4.06 -14.78
CA LEU A 162 2.01 -3.88 -13.38
C LEU A 162 0.50 -4.06 -13.15
N ARG A 163 -0.32 -3.59 -14.09
CA ARG A 163 -1.77 -3.82 -14.03
C ARG A 163 -2.11 -5.31 -14.18
N ALA A 164 -1.44 -6.01 -15.09
CA ALA A 164 -1.60 -7.47 -15.24
C ALA A 164 -1.19 -8.21 -13.95
N PHE A 165 -0.07 -7.83 -13.32
CA PHE A 165 0.32 -8.35 -12.01
C PHE A 165 -0.79 -8.14 -10.97
N GLN A 166 -1.31 -6.92 -10.84
CA GLN A 166 -2.40 -6.59 -9.91
C GLN A 166 -3.68 -7.39 -10.20
N ASP A 167 -4.09 -7.54 -11.46
CA ASP A 167 -5.26 -8.35 -11.82
C ASP A 167 -5.07 -9.82 -11.48
N ARG A 168 -3.82 -10.31 -11.57
CA ARG A 168 -3.46 -11.70 -11.22
C ARG A 168 -3.36 -11.92 -9.70
N MET A 169 -3.45 -10.87 -8.88
CA MET A 169 -3.62 -10.96 -7.43
C MET A 169 -5.05 -11.32 -7.01
N PHE A 170 -6.01 -11.41 -7.94
CA PHE A 170 -7.40 -11.81 -7.64
C PHE A 170 -7.52 -13.16 -6.91
N CYS A 171 -6.56 -14.08 -7.13
CA CYS A 171 -6.50 -15.35 -6.39
C CYS A 171 -6.33 -15.17 -4.87
N GLY A 172 -5.94 -13.98 -4.41
CA GLY A 172 -5.92 -13.58 -3.00
C GLY A 172 -7.27 -13.72 -2.30
N ILE A 173 -8.39 -13.67 -3.04
CA ILE A 173 -9.72 -13.92 -2.47
C ILE A 173 -9.86 -15.39 -2.03
N ALA A 174 -9.36 -16.32 -2.84
CA ALA A 174 -9.39 -17.76 -2.54
C ALA A 174 -8.35 -18.14 -1.48
N LYS A 175 -7.16 -17.53 -1.52
CA LYS A 175 -6.10 -17.70 -0.53
C LYS A 175 -5.46 -16.34 -0.22
N PRO A 176 -5.80 -15.72 0.92
CA PRO A 176 -5.31 -14.39 1.29
C PRO A 176 -3.80 -14.25 1.26
N PHE A 177 -3.33 -13.07 0.84
CA PHE A 177 -1.94 -12.65 0.97
C PHE A 177 -1.67 -12.10 2.38
N GLY A 178 -0.40 -12.08 2.80
CA GLY A 178 0.02 -11.58 4.11
C GLY A 178 0.04 -10.05 4.24
N VAL A 179 -0.22 -9.34 3.13
CA VAL A 179 0.00 -7.90 3.00
C VAL A 179 -1.02 -7.10 3.80
N LYS A 180 -0.56 -6.43 4.85
CA LYS A 180 -1.37 -5.57 5.74
C LYS A 180 -1.24 -4.10 5.40
N GLN A 181 -0.08 -3.71 4.88
CA GLN A 181 0.26 -2.32 4.61
C GLN A 181 0.66 -2.14 3.15
N THR A 182 0.38 -0.95 2.60
CA THR A 182 0.73 -0.62 1.22
C THR A 182 1.26 0.81 1.10
N GLY A 183 2.20 1.04 0.19
CA GLY A 183 2.73 2.35 -0.14
C GLY A 183 2.79 2.58 -1.65
N LEU A 184 2.89 3.85 -2.07
CA LEU A 184 3.00 4.23 -3.48
C LEU A 184 4.16 5.21 -3.69
N LEU A 185 5.02 4.88 -4.66
CA LEU A 185 6.08 5.75 -5.17
C LEU A 185 5.80 5.99 -6.65
N LEU A 186 5.36 7.20 -6.99
CA LEU A 186 4.90 7.57 -8.32
C LEU A 186 5.80 8.63 -8.94
N CYS A 187 6.17 8.47 -10.21
CA CYS A 187 6.81 9.54 -10.97
C CYS A 187 6.27 9.72 -12.39
N PHE A 188 6.31 10.94 -12.93
CA PHE A 188 5.78 11.23 -14.27
C PHE A 188 6.31 12.54 -14.88
N GLU A 189 6.09 12.68 -16.20
CA GLU A 189 6.58 13.81 -17.00
C GLU A 189 5.80 15.11 -16.82
N ASP A 190 4.48 15.03 -16.69
CA ASP A 190 3.65 16.23 -16.65
C ASP A 190 4.04 17.16 -15.48
N LYS A 191 3.90 18.46 -15.69
CA LYS A 191 4.18 19.50 -14.68
C LYS A 191 2.98 19.74 -13.77
N ASP A 192 1.78 19.41 -14.26
CA ASP A 192 0.54 19.47 -13.52
C ASP A 192 0.40 18.20 -12.67
N GLU A 193 0.44 18.37 -11.36
CA GLU A 193 0.42 17.23 -10.42
C GLU A 193 -0.94 16.53 -10.41
N THR A 194 -2.01 17.26 -10.72
CA THR A 194 -3.39 16.74 -10.73
C THR A 194 -3.56 15.61 -11.76
N ARG A 195 -2.64 15.49 -12.72
CA ARG A 195 -2.62 14.40 -13.70
C ARG A 195 -2.37 13.02 -13.07
N ALA A 196 -1.80 12.99 -11.85
CA ALA A 196 -1.64 11.76 -11.09
C ALA A 196 -2.93 11.30 -10.39
N GLU A 197 -3.91 12.19 -10.17
CA GLU A 197 -5.13 11.91 -9.41
C GLU A 197 -5.84 10.62 -9.82
N PRO A 198 -6.02 10.30 -11.13
CA PRO A 198 -6.67 9.05 -11.52
C PRO A 198 -5.96 7.79 -10.99
N LEU A 199 -4.62 7.77 -10.97
CA LEU A 199 -3.87 6.64 -10.42
C LEU A 199 -3.92 6.63 -8.90
N LEU A 200 -3.79 7.80 -8.26
CA LEU A 200 -3.89 7.94 -6.81
C LEU A 200 -5.25 7.45 -6.29
N ASP A 201 -6.33 7.78 -6.98
CA ASP A 201 -7.67 7.31 -6.63
C ASP A 201 -7.79 5.80 -6.77
N VAL A 202 -7.28 5.22 -7.86
CA VAL A 202 -7.24 3.75 -8.03
C VAL A 202 -6.45 3.10 -6.89
N TYR A 203 -5.29 3.66 -6.53
CA TYR A 203 -4.47 3.17 -5.41
C TYR A 203 -5.25 3.21 -4.08
N ARG A 204 -5.86 4.35 -3.75
CA ARG A 204 -6.59 4.55 -2.50
C ARG A 204 -7.83 3.67 -2.41
N VAL A 205 -8.59 3.54 -3.50
CA VAL A 205 -9.76 2.67 -3.57
C VAL A 205 -9.36 1.21 -3.40
N ASN A 206 -8.31 0.74 -4.08
CA ASN A 206 -7.82 -0.62 -3.94
C ASN A 206 -7.33 -0.90 -2.51
N THR A 207 -6.57 0.02 -1.94
CA THR A 207 -6.08 -0.06 -0.55
C THR A 207 -7.24 -0.22 0.43
N ALA A 208 -8.26 0.64 0.30
CA ALA A 208 -9.44 0.61 1.16
C ALA A 208 -10.27 -0.68 0.96
N TYR A 209 -10.46 -1.13 -0.27
CA TYR A 209 -11.19 -2.36 -0.59
C TYR A 209 -10.51 -3.59 0.02
N CYS A 210 -9.19 -3.67 -0.05
CA CYS A 210 -8.40 -4.75 0.54
C CYS A 210 -8.26 -4.67 2.06
N GLY A 211 -8.76 -3.61 2.71
CA GLY A 211 -8.62 -3.40 4.15
C GLY A 211 -7.18 -3.17 4.61
N GLN A 212 -6.33 -2.66 3.71
CA GLN A 212 -4.92 -2.39 3.97
C GLN A 212 -4.71 -0.99 4.54
N GLU A 213 -3.68 -0.82 5.35
CA GLU A 213 -3.24 0.49 5.84
C GLU A 213 -2.26 1.12 4.85
N SER A 214 -2.50 2.36 4.44
CA SER A 214 -1.55 3.10 3.62
C SER A 214 -0.40 3.62 4.50
N ILE A 215 0.84 3.33 4.12
CA ILE A 215 2.03 3.91 4.79
C ILE A 215 2.33 5.32 4.27
N GLY A 216 1.85 5.66 3.07
CA GLY A 216 2.08 6.95 2.43
C GLY A 216 2.20 6.87 0.91
N GLU A 217 2.25 8.05 0.30
CA GLU A 217 2.38 8.25 -1.14
C GLU A 217 3.51 9.27 -1.37
N VAL A 218 4.44 8.96 -2.26
CA VAL A 218 5.47 9.91 -2.74
C VAL A 218 5.24 10.13 -4.22
N VAL A 219 5.07 11.39 -4.62
CA VAL A 219 4.64 11.77 -5.97
C VAL A 219 5.63 12.76 -6.56
N VAL A 220 6.34 12.36 -7.63
CA VAL A 220 7.35 13.18 -8.29
C VAL A 220 6.95 13.48 -9.73
N LYS A 221 6.59 14.72 -10.00
CA LYS A 221 6.22 15.22 -11.33
C LYS A 221 7.41 15.82 -12.08
N ALA A 222 7.20 16.21 -13.34
CA ALA A 222 8.20 16.89 -14.18
C ALA A 222 9.51 16.11 -14.43
N VAL A 223 9.45 14.76 -14.44
CA VAL A 223 10.61 13.89 -14.69
C VAL A 223 10.36 12.93 -15.85
N TYR A 224 11.03 13.16 -16.98
CA TYR A 224 10.92 12.30 -18.18
C TYR A 224 12.18 11.49 -18.45
N GLU A 225 13.33 12.15 -18.58
CA GLU A 225 14.58 11.48 -18.90
C GLU A 225 15.07 10.60 -17.76
N VAL A 226 15.83 9.55 -18.10
CA VAL A 226 16.46 8.69 -17.10
C VAL A 226 17.41 9.56 -16.27
N GLY A 227 17.24 9.55 -14.95
CA GLY A 227 18.07 10.36 -14.05
C GLY A 227 17.59 11.80 -13.85
N ALA A 228 16.50 12.22 -14.48
CA ALA A 228 15.91 13.55 -14.26
C ALA A 228 15.48 13.78 -12.80
N ILE A 229 15.27 12.70 -12.03
CA ILE A 229 14.94 12.77 -10.61
C ILE A 229 16.13 13.08 -9.70
N ALA A 230 17.37 13.09 -10.22
CA ALA A 230 18.55 13.33 -9.40
C ALA A 230 18.46 14.68 -8.66
N GLY A 231 18.67 14.66 -7.34
CA GLY A 231 18.56 15.84 -6.48
C GLY A 231 17.13 16.29 -6.18
N ASN A 232 16.10 15.58 -6.66
CA ASN A 232 14.71 15.87 -6.34
C ASN A 232 14.42 15.51 -4.86
N PRO A 233 13.72 16.38 -4.09
CA PRO A 233 13.34 16.11 -2.71
C PRO A 233 12.54 14.81 -2.52
N GLY A 234 11.79 14.37 -3.53
CA GLY A 234 11.04 13.12 -3.50
C GLY A 234 11.90 11.87 -3.28
N LEU A 235 13.21 11.92 -3.57
CA LEU A 235 14.14 10.85 -3.19
C LEU A 235 14.31 10.77 -1.68
N GLN A 236 14.40 11.91 -1.00
CA GLN A 236 14.48 11.96 0.47
C GLN A 236 13.13 11.57 1.08
N GLU A 237 12.01 12.03 0.52
CA GLU A 237 10.68 11.63 0.96
C GLU A 237 10.46 10.12 0.85
N ALA A 238 10.93 9.48 -0.24
CA ALA A 238 10.88 8.04 -0.41
C ALA A 238 11.74 7.31 0.64
N TYR A 239 12.94 7.80 0.90
CA TYR A 239 13.79 7.27 1.97
C TYR A 239 13.12 7.40 3.35
N ASP A 240 12.61 8.58 3.70
CA ASP A 240 11.97 8.84 4.98
C ASP A 240 10.71 7.98 5.16
N LEU A 241 9.95 7.76 4.08
CA LEU A 241 8.82 6.85 4.09
C LEU A 241 9.24 5.42 4.44
N GLY A 242 10.32 4.91 3.82
CA GLY A 242 10.88 3.60 4.16
C GLY A 242 11.37 3.53 5.60
N ALA A 243 12.07 4.57 6.06
CA ALA A 243 12.61 4.66 7.42
C ALA A 243 11.52 4.82 8.51
N SER A 244 10.32 5.24 8.13
CA SER A 244 9.19 5.43 9.05
C SER A 244 8.41 4.14 9.34
N LEU A 245 8.71 3.04 8.65
CA LEU A 245 8.08 1.76 8.92
C LEU A 245 8.39 1.31 10.36
N ALA A 246 7.35 0.97 11.12
CA ALA A 246 7.41 0.72 12.56
C ALA A 246 6.66 -0.54 13.01
#